data_AF-A0AAX3MXA4-F1
#
_entry.id   AF-A0AAX3MXA4-F1
#
_cell.length_a   1.000
_cell.length_b   1.000
_cell.length_c   1.000
_cell.angle_alpha   90.00
_cell.angle_beta   90.00
_cell.angle_gamma   90.00
#
_symmetry.space_group_name_H-M   'P 1'
#
loop_
_entity.id
_entity.type
_entity.pdbx_description
1 polymer ?
#
loop_
_entity_poly.entity_id
_entity_poly.type
_entity_poly.pdbx_seq_one_letter_code
_entity_poly.pdbx_strand_id
1 'polypeptide(L)' 'MRPLQISADTAVTLSKKLGIPIEQLMHMPQHILMQKLAELSKEEAKQEQNQAGASSNNEKDSPTS' A
#
# COMPACT_ATOMS: atom_id res chain seq x y z
N MET A 1 -4.04 -9.90 -26.89
CA MET A 1 -3.53 -9.20 -25.70
C MET A 1 -3.43 -7.72 -26.06
N ARG A 2 -4.30 -6.86 -25.52
CA ARG A 2 -4.13 -5.40 -25.70
C ARG A 2 -2.88 -4.98 -24.92
N PRO A 3 -1.90 -4.29 -25.52
CA PRO A 3 -0.73 -3.81 -24.79
C PRO A 3 -1.21 -2.87 -23.67
N LEU A 4 -0.60 -2.98 -22.49
CA LEU A 4 -0.91 -2.08 -21.37
C LEU A 4 -0.70 -0.64 -21.84
N GLN A 5 -1.76 0.15 -21.82
CA GLN A 5 -1.73 1.57 -22.16
C GLN A 5 -1.28 2.38 -20.93
N ILE A 6 -0.12 2.04 -20.36
CA ILE A 6 0.46 2.81 -19.25
C ILE A 6 1.59 3.68 -19.78
N SER A 7 1.58 4.95 -19.36
CA SER A 7 2.71 5.85 -19.64
C SER A 7 3.92 5.44 -18.81
N ALA A 8 5.12 5.82 -19.26
CA ALA A 8 6.36 5.57 -18.52
C ALA A 8 6.31 6.16 -17.10
N ASP A 9 5.75 7.36 -16.93
CA ASP A 9 5.62 8.01 -15.62
C ASP A 9 4.72 7.22 -14.66
N THR A 10 3.62 6.67 -15.18
CA THR A 10 2.72 5.82 -14.42
C THR A 10 3.44 4.53 -14.02
N ALA A 11 4.19 3.92 -14.93
CA ALA A 11 4.95 2.71 -14.68
C ALA A 11 6.00 2.92 -13.57
N VAL A 12 6.76 4.02 -13.59
CA VAL A 12 7.74 4.36 -12.54
C VAL A 12 7.07 4.57 -11.18
N THR A 13 5.90 5.19 -11.16
CA THR A 13 5.17 5.44 -9.90
C THR A 13 4.63 4.14 -9.33
N LEU A 14 4.02 3.30 -10.17
CA LEU A 14 3.49 2.00 -9.77
C LEU A 14 4.61 1.04 -9.34
N SER A 15 5.76 1.03 -10.01
CA SER A 15 6.89 0.18 -9.66
C SER A 15 7.40 0.48 -8.25
N LYS A 16 7.48 1.78 -7.89
CA LYS A 16 7.85 2.24 -6.55
C LYS A 16 6.82 1.86 -5.50
N LYS A 17 5.53 2.10 -5.77
CA LYS A 17 4.44 1.78 -4.82
C LYS A 17 4.32 0.29 -4.56
N LEU A 18 4.39 -0.51 -5.61
CA LEU A 18 4.27 -1.97 -5.55
C LEU A 18 5.59 -2.67 -5.16
N GLY A 19 6.70 -1.93 -5.06
CA GLY A 19 8.01 -2.48 -4.72
C GLY A 19 8.55 -3.49 -5.75
N ILE A 20 8.20 -3.32 -7.03
CA ILE A 20 8.61 -4.23 -8.12
C ILE A 20 9.42 -3.48 -9.19
N PRO A 21 10.36 -4.15 -9.89
CA PRO A 21 11.10 -3.54 -10.99
C PRO A 21 10.20 -3.09 -12.15
N ILE A 22 10.57 -2.00 -12.81
CA ILE A 22 9.79 -1.43 -13.93
C ILE A 22 9.77 -2.36 -15.15
N GLU A 23 10.86 -3.08 -15.39
CA GLU A 23 11.00 -4.08 -16.45
C GLU A 23 9.95 -5.17 -16.26
N GLN A 24 9.79 -5.65 -15.03
CA GLN A 24 8.80 -6.67 -14.69
C GLN A 24 7.38 -6.12 -14.78
N LEU A 25 7.15 -4.87 -14.39
CA LEU A 25 5.85 -4.21 -14.51
C LEU A 25 5.40 -4.07 -15.97
N MET A 26 6.30 -3.73 -16.88
CA MET A 26 6.01 -3.57 -18.31
C MET A 26 5.63 -4.89 -19.01
N HIS A 27 6.14 -6.01 -18.51
CA HIS A 27 5.78 -7.35 -18.99
C HIS A 27 4.61 -7.98 -18.21
N MET A 28 4.13 -7.30 -17.17
CA MET A 28 3.10 -7.83 -16.29
C MET A 28 1.75 -7.87 -17.00
N PRO A 29 1.01 -8.99 -16.96
CA PRO A 29 -0.35 -9.03 -17.47
C PRO A 29 -1.29 -8.18 -16.59
N GLN A 30 -2.27 -7.53 -17.24
CA GLN A 30 -3.15 -6.55 -16.62
C GLN A 30 -3.90 -7.07 -15.37
N HIS A 31 -4.35 -8.34 -15.38
CA HIS A 31 -5.09 -8.91 -14.26
C HIS A 31 -4.23 -9.09 -12.99
N ILE A 32 -2.92 -9.37 -13.14
CA ILE A 32 -2.00 -9.46 -12.01
C ILE A 32 -1.74 -8.08 -11.42
N LEU A 33 -1.62 -7.06 -12.28
CA LEU A 33 -1.47 -5.68 -11.83
C LEU A 33 -2.70 -5.21 -11.03
N MET A 34 -3.91 -5.60 -11.45
CA MET A 34 -5.15 -5.33 -10.69
C MET A 34 -5.16 -6.03 -9.33
N GLN A 35 -4.69 -7.27 -9.24
CA GLN A 35 -4.59 -7.99 -7.97
C GLN A 35 -3.64 -7.28 -7.00
N LYS A 36 -2.44 -6.91 -7.46
CA LYS A 36 -1.45 -6.19 -6.66
C LYS A 36 -1.94 -4.81 -6.19
N LEU A 37 -2.65 -4.09 -7.04
CA LEU A 37 -3.28 -2.82 -6.65
C LEU A 37 -4.35 -3.03 -5.56
N ALA A 38 -5.18 -4.08 -5.70
CA ALA A 38 -6.19 -4.40 -4.69
C ALA A 38 -5.56 -4.85 -3.35
N GLU A 39 -4.41 -5.54 -3.38
CA GLU A 39 -3.62 -5.85 -2.20
C GLU A 39 -3.08 -4.58 -1.54
N LEU A 40 -2.47 -3.68 -2.32
CA LEU A 40 -1.88 -2.44 -1.82
C LEU A 40 -2.94 -1.53 -1.15
N SER A 41 -4.12 -1.36 -1.74
CA SER A 41 -5.20 -0.57 -1.13
C SER A 41 -5.70 -1.17 0.20
N LYS A 42 -5.66 -2.50 0.36
CA LYS A 42 -6.02 -3.16 1.63
C LYS A 42 -4.93 -2.95 2.68
N GLU A 43 -3.67 -3.00 2.28
CA GLU A 43 -2.53 -2.75 3.17
C GLU A 43 -2.50 -1.30 3.65
N GLU A 44 -2.74 -0.32 2.77
CA GLU A 44 -2.86 1.09 3.13
C GLU A 44 -3.97 1.30 4.18
N ALA A 45 -5.17 0.74 3.95
CA ALA A 45 -6.27 0.83 4.90
C ALA A 45 -5.96 0.16 6.26
N LYS A 46 -5.18 -0.93 6.26
CA LYS A 46 -4.78 -1.63 7.48
C LYS A 46 -3.64 -0.90 8.22
N GLN A 47 -2.72 -0.27 7.50
CA GLN A 47 -1.65 0.54 8.07
C GLN A 47 -2.18 1.83 8.70
N GLU A 48 -3.22 2.45 8.13
CA GLU A 48 -3.90 3.61 8.71
C GLU A 48 -4.57 3.27 10.06
N GLN A 49 -5.19 2.09 10.16
CA GLN A 49 -5.80 1.63 11.42
C GLN A 49 -4.78 1.28 12.51
N ASN A 50 -3.58 0.81 12.13
CA ASN A 50 -2.56 0.39 13.08
C ASN A 50 -1.70 1.55 13.63
N GLN A 51 -1.73 2.73 13.01
CA GLN A 51 -1.01 3.92 13.50
C GLN A 51 -1.86 4.84 14.40
N ALA A 52 -3.20 4.68 14.42
CA ALA A 52 -4.09 5.44 15.31
C ALA A 52 -4.22 4.85 16.74
N GLY A 53 -3.58 3.72 17.03
CA GLY A 53 -3.71 2.99 18.31
C GLY A 53 -2.61 3.22 19.35
N ALA A 54 -1.56 4.02 19.06
CA ALA A 54 -0.37 4.12 19.90
C ALA A 54 -0.25 5.44 20.69
N SER A 55 -1.36 6.09 21.05
CA SER A 55 -1.32 7.28 21.91
C SER A 55 -2.51 7.35 22.86
N SER A 56 -2.58 6.42 23.82
CA SER A 56 -3.23 6.65 25.12
C SER A 56 -2.69 5.65 26.14
N ASN A 57 -1.51 5.94 26.70
CA ASN A 57 -1.01 5.31 27.91
C ASN A 57 -0.24 6.36 28.72
N ASN A 58 -0.99 7.20 29.43
CA ASN A 58 -0.62 7.74 30.74
C ASN A 58 -1.73 8.67 31.23
N GLU A 59 -2.42 8.31 32.32
CA GLU A 59 -2.18 8.98 33.60
C GLU A 59 -3.05 8.36 34.72
N LYS A 60 -2.32 7.79 35.69
CA LYS A 60 -2.56 7.81 37.14
C LYS A 60 -3.75 7.02 37.69
N ASP A 61 -3.42 5.78 38.05
CA ASP A 61 -3.63 5.34 39.42
C ASP A 61 -3.26 6.45 40.41
N SER A 62 -4.25 6.93 41.17
CA SER A 62 -4.02 7.43 42.52
C SER A 62 -5.07 6.82 43.44
N PRO A 63 -4.66 6.07 44.48
CA PRO A 63 -5.53 5.60 45.54
C PRO A 63 -5.83 6.74 46.53
N THR A 64 -6.77 6.49 47.46
CA THR A 64 -7.07 7.30 48.67
C THR A 64 -8.06 8.45 48.39
N SER A 65 -9.22 8.58 49.05
CA SER A 65 -9.58 8.27 50.44
C SER A 65 -11.07 8.00 50.61
#